data_AF-A0A435GEB9-F1
#
_entry.id   AF-A0A435GEB9-F1
#
_cell.length_a   1.000
_cell.length_b   1.000
_cell.length_c   1.000
_cell.angle_alpha   90.00
_cell.angle_beta   90.00
_cell.angle_gamma   90.00
#
_symmetry.space_group_name_H-M   'P 1'
#
loop_
_entity.id
_entity.type
_entity.pdbx_description
1 polymer ?
#
loop_
_entity_poly.entity_id
_entity_poly.type
_entity_poly.pdbx_seq_one_letter_code
_entity_poly.pdbx_strand_id
1 'polypeptide(L)' 'DMGYRLHGSPEWFSIGKAMSSGCIRLMNQDIIDLYDRASVGAKVIVM' A
#
# COMPACT_ATOMS: atom_id res chain seq x y z
N ASP A 1 3.80 2.26 -16.78
CA ASP A 1 3.55 2.01 -15.35
C ASP A 1 2.50 3.01 -14.89
N MET A 2 1.40 2.59 -14.26
CA MET A 2 0.27 3.48 -13.93
C MET A 2 0.57 4.40 -12.71
N GLY A 3 1.76 4.31 -12.12
CA GLY A 3 2.20 5.19 -11.02
C GLY A 3 1.72 4.77 -9.63
N TYR A 4 0.96 3.68 -9.51
CA TYR A 4 0.47 3.13 -8.25
C TYR A 4 1.54 2.27 -7.57
N ARG A 5 1.71 2.45 -6.26
CA ARG A 5 2.56 1.62 -5.40
C ARG A 5 1.85 1.32 -4.09
N LEU A 6 1.99 0.10 -3.61
CA LEU A 6 1.64 -0.30 -2.24
C LEU A 6 2.90 -0.12 -1.39
N HIS A 7 2.82 0.64 -0.30
CA HIS A 7 3.97 0.83 0.58
C HIS A 7 3.59 1.12 2.03
N GLY A 8 4.53 0.84 2.94
CA GLY A 8 4.43 1.20 4.35
C GLY A 8 4.64 2.69 4.61
N SER A 9 4.22 3.13 5.79
CA SER A 9 4.36 4.49 6.27
C SER A 9 4.53 4.52 7.80
N PRO A 10 5.54 5.22 8.34
CA PRO A 10 5.67 5.45 9.78
C PRO A 10 4.63 6.46 10.32
N GLU A 11 4.08 7.30 9.44
CA GLU A 11 3.04 8.28 9.76
C GLU A 11 1.66 7.61 9.81
N TRP A 12 1.45 6.70 10.76
CA TRP A 12 0.21 5.92 10.90
C TRP A 12 -1.07 6.80 10.94
N PHE A 13 -0.98 7.98 11.55
CA PHE A 13 -2.06 8.97 11.65
C PHE A 13 -2.48 9.62 10.31
N SER A 14 -1.72 9.36 9.23
CA SER A 14 -2.02 9.84 7.87
C SER A 14 -2.80 8.82 7.04
N ILE A 15 -2.89 7.56 7.49
CA ILE A 15 -3.63 6.50 6.80
C ILE A 15 -5.13 6.84 6.81
N GLY A 16 -5.80 6.61 5.68
CA GLY A 16 -7.22 6.94 5.49
C GLY A 16 -7.50 8.42 5.17
N LYS A 17 -6.47 9.27 5.08
CA LYS A 17 -6.58 10.65 4.62
C LYS A 17 -6.11 10.77 3.17
N ALA A 18 -6.70 11.69 2.41
CA ALA A 18 -6.33 11.99 1.04
C ALA A 18 -4.97 12.71 0.96
N MET A 19 -3.89 11.98 1.24
CA MET A 19 -2.52 12.49 1.36
C MET A 19 -1.57 11.93 0.30
N SER A 20 -2.06 11.05 -0.60
CA SER A 20 -1.25 10.44 -1.65
C SER A 20 -1.72 10.84 -3.05
N SER A 21 -0.77 11.03 -3.97
CA SER A 21 -1.03 11.25 -5.41
C SER A 21 -1.35 9.94 -6.15
N GLY A 22 -2.06 9.01 -5.48
CA GLY A 22 -2.41 7.69 -6.02
C GLY A 22 -1.67 6.50 -5.40
N CYS A 23 -0.60 6.68 -4.62
CA CYS A 23 0.01 5.56 -3.88
C CYS A 23 -0.88 5.08 -2.73
N ILE A 24 -0.89 3.77 -2.44
CA ILE A 24 -1.67 3.17 -1.37
C ILE A 24 -0.75 2.96 -0.17
N ARG A 25 -1.03 3.68 0.93
CA ARG A 25 -0.27 3.63 2.18
C ARG A 25 -0.91 2.64 3.16
N LEU A 26 -0.10 1.75 3.70
CA LEU A 26 -0.49 0.84 4.77
C LEU A 26 0.32 1.10 6.04
N MET A 27 -0.15 0.57 7.17
CA MET A 27 0.73 0.47 8.34
C MET A 27 1.89 -0.47 8.01
N ASN A 28 3.05 -0.22 8.63
CA ASN A 28 4.25 -1.02 8.36
C ASN A 28 4.03 -2.52 8.63
N GLN A 29 3.26 -2.86 9.67
CA GLN A 29 2.95 -4.26 9.97
C GLN A 29 2.13 -4.92 8.86
N ASP A 30 1.15 -4.20 8.31
CA ASP A 30 0.24 -4.72 7.28
C ASP A 30 0.95 -4.89 5.93
N ILE A 31 1.85 -3.97 5.55
CA ILE A 31 2.61 -4.12 4.29
C ILE A 31 3.60 -5.30 4.37
N ILE A 32 4.18 -5.55 5.55
CA ILE A 32 5.08 -6.70 5.76
C ILE A 32 4.28 -8.00 5.63
N ASP A 33 3.15 -8.09 6.33
CA ASP A 33 2.28 -9.26 6.24
C ASP A 33 1.73 -9.48 4.81
N LEU A 34 1.39 -8.40 4.08
CA LEU A 34 1.01 -8.49 2.68
C LEU A 34 2.17 -8.98 1.80
N TYR A 35 3.39 -8.47 2.02
CA TYR A 35 4.58 -8.84 1.25
C TYR A 35 4.88 -10.34 1.39
N ASP A 36 4.76 -10.89 2.60
CA ASP A 36 5.02 -12.31 2.85
C ASP A 36 3.97 -13.23 2.23
N ARG A 37 2.72 -12.74 2.07
CA ARG A 37 1.60 -13.54 1.53
C ARG A 37 1.42 -13.40 0.01
N ALA A 38 1.82 -12.27 -0.57
CA ALA A 38 1.57 -11.97 -1.98
C ALA A 38 2.70 -12.49 -2.88
N SER A 39 2.34 -13.24 -3.92
CA SER A 39 3.29 -13.60 -4.97
C SER A 39 3.50 -12.45 -5.96
N VAL A 40 4.70 -12.36 -6.54
CA VAL A 40 4.98 -11.45 -7.64
C VAL A 40 4.02 -11.75 -8.81
N GLY A 41 3.36 -10.71 -9.32
CA GLY A 41 2.33 -10.84 -10.37
C GLY A 41 0.90 -11.03 -9.85
N ALA A 42 0.69 -11.05 -8.53
CA ALA A 42 -0.65 -11.03 -7.94
C ALA A 42 -1.48 -9.84 -8.46
N LYS A 43 -2.73 -10.11 -8.86
CA LYS A 43 -3.63 -9.08 -9.39
C LYS A 43 -4.08 -8.14 -8.28
N VAL A 44 -3.89 -6.84 -8.50
CA VAL A 44 -4.42 -5.76 -7.65
C VAL A 44 -5.66 -5.18 -8.33
N ILE A 45 -6.76 -5.03 -7.58
CA ILE A 45 -7.99 -4.36 -8.03
C ILE A 45 -8.18 -3.14 -7.13
N VAL A 46 -8.25 -1.95 -7.72
CA VAL A 46 -8.53 -0.68 -7.02
C VAL A 46 -9.96 -0.30 -7.35
N MET A 47 -10.77 -0.02 -6.32
CA MET A 47 -12.19 0.36 -6.42
C MET A 47 -12.41 1.82 -6.05
#